data_AF-A0A9N9X1G4-F1
#
_entry.id   AF-A0A9N9X1G4-F1
#
_cell.length_a   1.000
_cell.length_b   1.000
_cell.length_c   1.000
_cell.angle_alpha   90.00
_cell.angle_beta   90.00
_cell.angle_gamma   90.00
#
_symmetry.space_group_name_H-M   'P 1'
#
loop_
_entity.id
_entity.type
_entity.pdbx_description
1 polymer ?
#
loop_
_entity_poly.entity_id
_entity_poly.type
_entity_poly.pdbx_seq_one_letter_code
_entity_poly.pdbx_strand_id
1 'polypeptide(L)'
;MTPNPKEEVPTVTNKAETFENTVCDKNSLNVNEESREFPAKLPGPEYKMELVWRNIIIFIILHILCIINFYFDKKLETKLFAMFYALMSGFGVTAGAHRLFSHNSYKTNTALKVMLLYFQSIAFQNSVFEWSRDHRVHHKYTDTNADPHNVRRGFFFSHMGWLLCKKHPDVFKFGSRVSMADLEGDKYVMFQHRHFIPIMLVASLVIPVFIPCYFWNESFWASFLFVGIVRYIFTLHITWLINSAAHTYGMKPYDKNISPSDSYLVGFLAIGEGWHNYHHVFPYDYKTSELAFYSFNLTTAFIDFMAWIGWAYNLKTVSADMIRKRACRTGDGSHKYSKEAGKSDKQLIEEFVLQKSVDENGNMIQGSDGLIWGYEDELMTEDDKNCIKVLKQHAD
;
A
#
# COMPACT_ATOMS: atom_id res chain seq x y z
N MET A 1 63.72 -31.54 -48.73
CA MET A 1 62.49 -30.92 -48.20
C MET A 1 62.46 -29.47 -48.69
N THR A 2 61.78 -29.25 -49.81
CA THR A 2 61.41 -27.96 -50.42
C THR A 2 60.23 -27.34 -49.66
N PRO A 3 59.87 -26.04 -49.85
CA PRO A 3 60.67 -24.82 -49.64
C PRO A 3 59.88 -23.70 -48.88
N ASN A 4 60.59 -22.58 -48.62
CA ASN A 4 60.17 -21.16 -48.42
C ASN A 4 58.93 -20.72 -49.26
N PRO A 5 58.27 -19.52 -49.09
CA PRO A 5 58.79 -18.23 -48.60
C PRO A 5 57.77 -17.27 -47.88
N LYS A 6 58.23 -16.03 -47.62
CA LYS A 6 57.52 -14.81 -47.14
C LYS A 6 56.41 -14.34 -48.10
N GLU A 7 55.38 -13.67 -47.56
CA GLU A 7 54.48 -12.70 -48.24
C GLU A 7 53.75 -11.88 -47.14
N GLU A 8 53.95 -10.56 -47.03
CA GLU A 8 53.30 -9.43 -47.73
C GLU A 8 52.04 -8.87 -47.02
N VAL A 9 52.07 -7.56 -46.80
CA VAL A 9 51.01 -6.71 -46.24
C VAL A 9 50.03 -6.35 -47.36
N PRO A 10 48.70 -6.39 -47.12
CA PRO A 10 47.75 -5.73 -48.00
C PRO A 10 47.08 -4.51 -47.33
N THR A 11 47.26 -3.35 -47.96
CA THR A 11 46.38 -2.18 -47.94
C THR A 11 45.05 -2.48 -48.63
N VAL A 12 43.90 -2.11 -48.02
CA VAL A 12 42.59 -2.08 -48.71
C VAL A 12 41.79 -0.84 -48.27
N THR A 13 41.96 0.24 -49.04
CA THR A 13 40.96 1.10 -49.71
C THR A 13 39.61 1.40 -49.04
N ASN A 14 39.37 2.71 -48.84
CA ASN A 14 38.05 3.35 -48.74
C ASN A 14 37.19 3.08 -49.98
N LYS A 15 35.96 2.61 -49.76
CA LYS A 15 34.83 2.81 -50.68
C LYS A 15 33.62 3.29 -49.89
N ALA A 16 33.17 4.49 -50.23
CA ALA A 16 31.87 5.01 -49.86
C ALA A 16 30.82 4.30 -50.74
N GLU A 17 29.84 3.64 -50.12
CA GLU A 17 28.62 3.20 -50.79
C GLU A 17 27.39 3.68 -49.99
N THR A 18 26.60 4.44 -50.74
CA THR A 18 25.23 4.92 -50.58
C THR A 18 24.30 4.07 -49.72
N PHE A 19 23.70 4.67 -48.68
CA PHE A 19 22.50 4.16 -48.02
C PHE A 19 21.27 4.52 -48.86
N GLU A 20 20.76 3.55 -49.60
CA GLU A 20 19.41 3.58 -50.18
C GLU A 20 18.37 3.13 -49.14
N ASN A 21 17.25 3.86 -49.15
CA ASN A 21 16.06 3.63 -48.34
C ASN A 21 15.56 2.18 -48.42
N THR A 22 15.56 1.47 -47.30
CA THR A 22 14.79 0.23 -47.17
C THR A 22 13.66 0.44 -46.19
N VAL A 23 12.46 0.48 -46.76
CA VAL A 23 11.15 0.44 -46.09
C VAL A 23 11.14 -0.75 -45.13
N CYS A 24 10.99 -0.49 -43.82
CA CYS A 24 10.87 -1.56 -42.85
C CYS A 24 9.43 -2.12 -42.89
N ASP A 25 9.41 -3.41 -43.17
CA ASP A 25 8.27 -4.29 -43.40
C ASP A 25 7.32 -4.34 -42.19
N LYS A 26 6.01 -4.20 -42.41
CA LYS A 26 4.98 -4.14 -41.35
C LYS A 26 4.62 -5.50 -40.74
N ASN A 27 5.43 -6.54 -40.96
CA ASN A 27 5.11 -7.91 -40.58
C ASN A 27 6.07 -8.56 -39.55
N SER A 28 6.93 -7.79 -38.88
CA SER A 28 7.86 -8.34 -37.87
C SER A 28 7.51 -8.03 -36.40
N LEU A 29 6.32 -7.50 -36.11
CA LEU A 29 5.86 -7.31 -34.72
C LEU A 29 4.89 -8.43 -34.32
N ASN A 30 5.38 -9.67 -34.34
CA ASN A 30 4.90 -10.64 -33.36
C ASN A 30 5.58 -10.30 -32.03
N VAL A 31 5.07 -9.26 -31.36
CA VAL A 31 5.26 -9.14 -29.92
C VAL A 31 4.54 -10.34 -29.36
N ASN A 32 5.30 -11.35 -28.94
CA ASN A 32 4.75 -12.41 -28.12
C ASN A 32 4.00 -11.73 -26.98
N GLU A 33 2.66 -11.83 -27.00
CA GLU A 33 1.84 -11.70 -25.81
C GLU A 33 2.24 -12.83 -24.86
N GLU A 34 3.44 -12.76 -24.30
CA GLU A 34 3.67 -13.26 -22.96
C GLU A 34 2.80 -12.38 -22.07
N SER A 35 1.53 -12.78 -21.98
CA SER A 35 0.76 -12.63 -20.75
C SER A 35 1.73 -12.82 -19.60
N ARG A 36 1.68 -11.98 -18.57
CA ARG A 36 2.47 -12.14 -17.34
C ARG A 36 2.09 -13.49 -16.70
N GLU A 37 2.55 -14.59 -17.28
CA GLU A 37 2.63 -15.89 -16.67
C GLU A 37 3.71 -15.72 -15.61
N PHE A 38 3.22 -15.42 -14.42
CA PHE A 38 4.01 -15.53 -13.20
C PHE A 38 4.71 -16.88 -13.25
N PRO A 39 6.02 -16.93 -12.96
CA PRO A 39 6.82 -18.12 -13.18
C PRO A 39 6.09 -19.33 -12.62
N ALA A 40 5.91 -20.34 -13.47
CA ALA A 40 5.37 -21.63 -13.09
C ALA A 40 6.00 -22.04 -11.75
N LYS A 41 5.14 -22.41 -10.78
CA LYS A 41 5.44 -22.81 -9.39
C LYS A 41 6.90 -23.28 -9.29
N LEU A 42 7.78 -22.42 -8.78
CA LEU A 42 9.22 -22.74 -8.69
C LEU A 42 9.36 -24.14 -8.06
N PRO A 43 10.18 -25.03 -8.64
CA PRO A 43 10.32 -26.39 -8.12
C PRO A 43 10.84 -26.32 -6.69
N GLY A 44 10.00 -26.75 -5.76
CA GLY A 44 10.23 -26.72 -4.33
C GLY A 44 9.15 -27.52 -3.62
N PRO A 45 9.40 -27.99 -2.38
CA PRO A 45 8.38 -28.69 -1.61
C PRO A 45 7.14 -27.81 -1.48
N GLU A 46 5.97 -28.40 -1.68
CA GLU A 46 4.70 -27.70 -1.53
C GLU A 46 4.58 -27.16 -0.10
N TYR A 47 4.51 -25.84 0.04
CA TYR A 47 4.36 -25.21 1.35
C TYR A 47 3.08 -25.70 2.03
N LYS A 48 3.23 -26.36 3.18
CA LYS A 48 2.11 -26.76 4.04
C LYS A 48 1.84 -25.64 5.04
N MET A 49 0.62 -25.12 5.00
CA MET A 49 0.19 -24.09 5.94
C MET A 49 0.13 -24.65 7.37
N GLU A 50 0.87 -24.03 8.28
CA GLU A 50 0.88 -24.39 9.71
C GLU A 50 -0.05 -23.47 10.50
N LEU A 51 -1.06 -24.06 11.15
CA LEU A 51 -2.02 -23.32 11.96
C LEU A 51 -1.42 -22.86 13.30
N VAL A 52 -1.84 -21.67 13.74
CA VAL A 52 -1.50 -21.11 15.05
C VAL A 52 -2.76 -21.18 15.93
N TRP A 53 -2.96 -22.33 16.58
CA TRP A 53 -4.16 -22.63 17.38
C TRP A 53 -4.46 -21.59 18.46
N ARG A 54 -3.43 -21.00 19.08
CA ARG A 54 -3.59 -19.90 20.03
C ARG A 54 -4.38 -18.74 19.41
N ASN A 55 -4.03 -18.31 18.20
CA ASN A 55 -4.67 -17.18 17.53
C ASN A 55 -6.10 -17.55 17.13
N ILE A 56 -6.31 -18.78 16.64
CA ILE A 56 -7.65 -19.30 16.28
C ILE A 56 -8.58 -19.25 17.51
N ILE A 57 -8.14 -19.79 18.64
CA ILE A 57 -8.93 -19.82 19.88
C ILE A 57 -9.22 -18.40 20.37
N ILE A 58 -8.24 -17.49 20.35
CA ILE A 58 -8.43 -16.08 20.75
C ILE A 58 -9.50 -15.43 19.87
N PHE A 59 -9.41 -15.55 18.54
CA PHE A 59 -10.41 -14.95 17.66
C PHE A 59 -11.78 -15.56 17.87
N ILE A 60 -11.92 -16.88 18.04
CA ILE A 60 -13.21 -17.51 18.37
C ILE A 60 -13.80 -16.90 19.64
N ILE A 61 -13.01 -16.76 20.71
CA ILE A 61 -13.46 -16.17 21.98
C ILE A 61 -13.90 -14.72 21.77
N LEU A 62 -13.11 -13.90 21.06
CA LEU A 62 -13.45 -12.49 20.82
C LEU A 62 -14.78 -12.35 20.06
N HIS A 63 -15.03 -13.21 19.06
CA HIS A 63 -16.30 -13.18 18.32
C HIS A 63 -17.47 -13.68 19.16
N ILE A 64 -17.29 -14.68 20.03
CA ILE A 64 -18.31 -15.11 21.00
C ILE A 64 -18.65 -13.97 21.97
N LEU A 65 -17.65 -13.23 22.45
CA LEU A 65 -17.85 -12.07 23.32
C LEU A 65 -18.63 -10.95 22.62
N CYS A 66 -18.43 -10.74 21.31
CA CYS A 66 -19.27 -9.84 20.50
C CYS A 66 -20.75 -10.27 20.46
N ILE A 67 -21.04 -11.56 20.53
CA ILE A 67 -22.42 -12.07 20.61
C ILE A 67 -22.97 -11.87 22.03
N ILE A 68 -22.18 -12.19 23.06
CA ILE A 68 -22.58 -12.02 24.47
C ILE A 68 -22.91 -10.56 24.79
N ASN A 69 -22.25 -9.61 24.12
CA ASN A 69 -22.55 -8.19 24.23
C ASN A 69 -24.05 -7.88 24.11
N PHE A 70 -24.84 -8.59 23.31
CA PHE A 70 -26.28 -8.31 23.13
C PHE A 70 -27.13 -8.47 24.41
N TYR A 71 -26.64 -9.19 25.43
CA TYR A 71 -27.32 -9.33 26.72
C TYR A 71 -27.21 -8.11 27.64
N PHE A 72 -26.36 -7.14 27.28
CA PHE A 72 -26.12 -5.94 28.08
C PHE A 72 -26.68 -4.72 27.36
N ASP A 73 -27.44 -3.90 28.06
CA ASP A 73 -27.82 -2.59 27.54
C ASP A 73 -26.60 -1.64 27.62
N LYS A 74 -26.56 -0.64 26.72
CA LYS A 74 -25.53 0.40 26.71
C LYS A 74 -26.19 1.75 26.62
N LYS A 75 -25.74 2.64 27.48
CA LYS A 75 -26.10 4.06 27.46
C LYS A 75 -25.68 4.68 26.12
N LEU A 76 -26.38 5.74 25.73
CA LEU A 76 -26.11 6.42 24.46
C LEU A 76 -24.68 6.98 24.44
N GLU A 77 -24.22 7.53 25.56
CA GLU A 77 -22.89 8.06 25.81
C GLU A 77 -21.81 7.00 25.55
N THR A 78 -22.03 5.76 26.00
CA THR A 78 -21.13 4.62 25.74
C THR A 78 -21.06 4.30 24.25
N LYS A 79 -22.20 4.37 23.53
CA LYS A 79 -22.24 4.13 22.08
C LYS A 79 -21.49 5.20 21.31
N LEU A 80 -21.72 6.47 21.65
CA LEU A 80 -21.02 7.61 21.06
C LEU A 80 -19.52 7.58 21.37
N PHE A 81 -19.15 7.25 22.61
CA PHE A 81 -17.77 7.11 23.02
C PHE A 81 -17.06 5.97 22.27
N ALA A 82 -17.70 4.80 22.11
CA ALA A 82 -17.13 3.70 21.35
C ALA A 82 -16.85 4.08 19.89
N MET A 83 -17.77 4.82 19.26
CA MET A 83 -17.61 5.33 17.90
C MET A 83 -16.48 6.35 17.79
N PHE A 84 -16.38 7.29 18.74
CA PHE A 84 -15.27 8.24 18.82
C PHE A 84 -13.93 7.51 18.97
N TYR A 85 -13.85 6.53 19.87
CA TYR A 85 -12.65 5.73 20.09
C TYR A 85 -12.28 4.85 18.88
N ALA A 86 -13.28 4.36 18.15
CA ALA A 86 -13.09 3.67 16.88
C ALA A 86 -12.47 4.60 15.83
N LEU A 87 -12.95 5.85 15.71
CA LEU A 87 -12.38 6.85 14.80
C LEU A 87 -10.93 7.20 15.16
N MET A 88 -10.61 7.37 16.44
CA MET A 88 -9.22 7.55 16.89
C MET A 88 -8.34 6.39 16.43
N SER A 89 -8.78 5.15 16.65
CA SER A 89 -8.03 3.96 16.19
C SER A 89 -7.90 3.89 14.67
N GLY A 90 -8.95 4.30 13.95
CA GLY A 90 -8.94 4.44 12.50
C GLY A 90 -7.84 5.38 12.04
N PHE A 91 -7.79 6.62 12.56
CA PHE A 91 -6.70 7.56 12.24
C PHE A 91 -5.32 7.05 12.63
N GLY A 92 -5.21 6.29 13.73
CA GLY A 92 -3.96 5.63 14.12
C GLY A 92 -3.45 4.67 13.05
N VAL A 93 -4.33 3.92 12.39
CA VAL A 93 -3.98 3.04 11.27
C VAL A 93 -3.77 3.85 9.99
N THR A 94 -4.74 4.66 9.58
CA THR A 94 -4.76 5.30 8.26
C THR A 94 -3.80 6.50 8.17
N ALA A 95 -3.96 7.52 9.01
CA ALA A 95 -3.05 8.66 9.03
C ALA A 95 -1.68 8.29 9.60
N GLY A 96 -1.64 7.42 10.61
CA GLY A 96 -0.42 6.98 11.28
C GLY A 96 0.29 5.85 10.55
N ALA A 97 -0.03 4.60 10.94
CA ALA A 97 0.69 3.40 10.50
C ALA A 97 0.87 3.38 8.98
N HIS A 98 -0.19 3.64 8.22
CA HIS A 98 -0.23 3.57 6.78
C HIS A 98 0.46 4.75 6.10
N ARG A 99 -0.18 5.92 6.08
CA ARG A 99 0.28 7.06 5.26
C ARG A 99 1.57 7.69 5.76
N LEU A 100 1.76 7.81 7.08
CA LEU A 100 2.95 8.43 7.68
C LEU A 100 4.11 7.43 7.74
N PHE A 101 3.98 6.38 8.54
CA PHE A 101 5.11 5.49 8.85
C PHE A 101 5.37 4.47 7.74
N SER A 102 4.32 4.00 7.07
CA SER A 102 4.48 3.05 5.97
C SER A 102 4.53 3.70 4.61
N HIS A 103 4.41 5.00 4.40
CA HIS A 103 4.59 5.56 3.05
C HIS A 103 5.36 6.86 3.02
N ASN A 104 5.66 7.43 4.20
CA ASN A 104 6.41 8.67 4.32
C ASN A 104 5.82 9.77 3.40
N SER A 105 4.49 9.76 3.26
CA SER A 105 3.74 10.63 2.34
C SER A 105 3.59 12.06 2.88
N TYR A 106 3.88 12.25 4.17
CA TYR A 106 3.95 13.55 4.80
C TYR A 106 4.87 13.51 6.02
N LYS A 107 5.20 14.68 6.56
CA LYS A 107 5.97 14.86 7.79
C LYS A 107 5.10 15.45 8.89
N THR A 108 5.51 15.23 10.14
CA THR A 108 4.78 15.68 11.32
C THR A 108 5.74 16.24 12.36
N ASN A 109 5.23 17.17 13.17
CA ASN A 109 5.90 17.54 14.40
C ASN A 109 5.83 16.39 15.42
N THR A 110 6.55 16.53 16.54
CA THR A 110 6.59 15.49 17.57
C THR A 110 5.22 15.23 18.20
N ALA A 111 4.40 16.27 18.41
CA ALA A 111 3.10 16.14 19.08
C ALA A 111 2.14 15.25 18.27
N LEU A 112 1.99 15.51 16.98
CA LEU A 112 1.14 14.69 16.11
C LEU A 112 1.70 13.28 15.94
N LYS A 113 3.03 13.13 15.85
CA LYS A 113 3.67 11.81 15.78
C LYS A 113 3.33 10.94 17.00
N VAL A 114 3.49 11.48 18.21
CA VAL A 114 3.18 10.77 19.46
C VAL A 114 1.68 10.49 19.58
N MET A 115 0.82 11.44 19.17
CA MET A 115 -0.62 11.23 19.13
C MET A 115 -1.00 10.05 18.21
N LEU A 116 -0.44 9.99 17.00
CA LEU A 116 -0.71 8.91 16.05
C LEU A 116 -0.16 7.55 16.52
N LEU A 117 0.98 7.53 17.20
CA LEU A 117 1.50 6.31 17.86
C LEU A 117 0.54 5.80 18.93
N TYR A 118 -0.01 6.70 19.77
CA TYR A 118 -1.01 6.34 20.78
C TYR A 118 -2.30 5.84 20.11
N PHE A 119 -2.80 6.54 19.09
CA PHE A 119 -3.99 6.13 18.34
C PHE A 119 -3.81 4.76 17.68
N GLN A 120 -2.63 4.47 17.14
CA GLN A 120 -2.34 3.16 16.57
C GLN A 120 -2.33 2.07 17.65
N SER A 121 -1.81 2.36 18.85
CA SER A 121 -1.88 1.43 19.97
C SER A 121 -3.31 1.14 20.42
N ILE A 122 -4.27 2.05 20.20
CA ILE A 122 -5.71 1.76 20.38
C ILE A 122 -6.21 0.72 19.35
N ALA A 123 -5.71 0.77 18.12
CA ALA A 123 -6.14 -0.13 17.04
C ALA A 123 -5.78 -1.59 17.30
N PHE A 124 -4.73 -1.84 18.10
CA PHE A 124 -4.31 -3.20 18.49
C PHE A 124 -4.05 -4.09 17.25
N GLN A 125 -3.20 -3.59 16.35
CA GLN A 125 -2.78 -4.27 15.11
C GLN A 125 -1.25 -4.37 15.02
N ASN A 126 -0.62 -4.97 16.02
CA ASN A 126 0.85 -4.98 16.20
C ASN A 126 1.46 -3.57 16.32
N SER A 127 2.76 -3.51 16.61
CA SER A 127 3.48 -2.23 16.67
C SER A 127 3.52 -1.55 15.30
N VAL A 128 3.69 -0.22 15.29
CA VAL A 128 3.83 0.53 14.01
C VAL A 128 5.00 -0.01 13.19
N PHE A 129 6.11 -0.35 13.85
CA PHE A 129 7.28 -0.93 13.19
C PHE A 129 6.94 -2.22 12.42
N GLU A 130 6.25 -3.17 13.06
CA GLU A 130 5.88 -4.45 12.45
C GLU A 130 4.80 -4.28 11.38
N TRP A 131 3.81 -3.43 11.64
CA TRP A 131 2.75 -3.10 10.69
C TRP A 131 3.35 -2.50 9.42
N SER A 132 4.26 -1.53 9.57
CA SER A 132 4.93 -0.87 8.44
C SER A 132 5.83 -1.80 7.65
N ARG A 133 6.55 -2.71 8.32
CA ARG A 133 7.34 -3.73 7.62
C ARG A 133 6.44 -4.61 6.76
N ASP A 134 5.38 -5.17 7.34
CA ASP A 134 4.48 -6.08 6.63
C ASP A 134 3.78 -5.35 5.47
N HIS A 135 3.39 -4.09 5.65
CA HIS A 135 2.76 -3.25 4.62
C HIS A 135 3.72 -2.89 3.48
N ARG A 136 4.97 -2.54 3.80
CA ARG A 136 6.05 -2.34 2.81
C ARG A 136 6.25 -3.58 1.94
N VAL A 137 6.26 -4.76 2.56
CA VAL A 137 6.39 -6.05 1.86
C VAL A 137 5.17 -6.34 1.00
N HIS A 138 3.96 -6.12 1.53
CA HIS A 138 2.72 -6.29 0.80
C HIS A 138 2.72 -5.51 -0.51
N HIS A 139 3.11 -4.25 -0.48
CA HIS A 139 3.18 -3.41 -1.67
C HIS A 139 4.28 -3.82 -2.66
N LYS A 140 5.47 -4.14 -2.16
CA LYS A 140 6.59 -4.52 -3.03
C LYS A 140 6.39 -5.88 -3.71
N TYR A 141 5.64 -6.78 -3.07
CA TYR A 141 5.49 -8.17 -3.51
C TYR A 141 4.03 -8.62 -3.57
N THR A 142 3.11 -7.71 -3.87
CA THR A 142 1.65 -7.94 -3.90
C THR A 142 1.29 -9.20 -4.68
N ASP A 143 0.34 -9.97 -4.16
CA ASP A 143 -0.18 -11.22 -4.74
C ASP A 143 0.84 -12.37 -4.88
N THR A 144 2.04 -12.25 -4.32
CA THR A 144 3.05 -13.32 -4.30
C THR A 144 3.07 -14.07 -2.96
N ASN A 145 3.90 -15.11 -2.82
CA ASN A 145 4.10 -15.77 -1.53
C ASN A 145 4.79 -14.89 -0.48
N ALA A 146 5.42 -13.78 -0.89
CA ALA A 146 6.01 -12.81 0.02
C ALA A 146 4.97 -11.80 0.56
N ASP A 147 3.80 -11.68 -0.07
CA ASP A 147 2.70 -10.86 0.43
C ASP A 147 2.07 -11.53 1.68
N PRO A 148 2.10 -10.88 2.86
CA PRO A 148 1.56 -11.44 4.09
C PRO A 148 0.08 -11.85 4.01
N HIS A 149 -0.71 -11.15 3.21
CA HIS A 149 -2.17 -11.35 3.08
C HIS A 149 -2.59 -11.57 1.62
N ASN A 150 -1.75 -12.31 0.87
CA ASN A 150 -1.95 -12.66 -0.53
C ASN A 150 -3.40 -13.09 -0.87
N VAL A 151 -4.10 -12.26 -1.64
CA VAL A 151 -5.49 -12.50 -2.08
C VAL A 151 -5.64 -13.72 -2.97
N ARG A 152 -4.59 -14.18 -3.66
CA ARG A 152 -4.62 -15.41 -4.49
C ARG A 152 -4.86 -16.68 -3.67
N ARG A 153 -4.69 -16.61 -2.35
CA ARG A 153 -5.03 -17.71 -1.41
C ARG A 153 -6.51 -17.69 -0.99
N GLY A 154 -7.30 -16.79 -1.56
CA GLY A 154 -8.74 -16.67 -1.36
C GLY A 154 -9.11 -15.59 -0.35
N PHE A 155 -10.37 -15.14 -0.45
CA PHE A 155 -10.90 -14.03 0.35
C PHE A 155 -10.75 -14.24 1.86
N PHE A 156 -11.02 -15.45 2.37
CA PHE A 156 -10.88 -15.72 3.80
C PHE A 156 -9.43 -15.58 4.27
N PHE A 157 -8.46 -16.03 3.47
CA PHE A 157 -7.05 -15.92 3.80
C PHE A 157 -6.63 -14.46 3.91
N SER A 158 -6.92 -13.62 2.90
CA SER A 158 -6.56 -12.21 2.91
C SER A 158 -7.33 -11.38 3.93
N HIS A 159 -8.55 -11.79 4.28
CA HIS A 159 -9.36 -11.12 5.31
C HIS A 159 -8.82 -11.41 6.72
N MET A 160 -8.79 -12.66 7.16
CA MET A 160 -8.41 -13.02 8.55
C MET A 160 -7.49 -14.25 8.62
N GLY A 161 -7.57 -15.16 7.65
CA GLY A 161 -6.89 -16.45 7.69
C GLY A 161 -5.36 -16.34 7.81
N TRP A 162 -4.76 -15.30 7.25
CA TRP A 162 -3.31 -15.03 7.38
C TRP A 162 -2.84 -14.81 8.83
N LEU A 163 -3.74 -14.39 9.73
CA LEU A 163 -3.46 -14.24 11.17
C LEU A 163 -3.59 -15.56 11.94
N LEU A 164 -4.19 -16.59 11.32
CA LEU A 164 -4.50 -17.88 11.93
C LEU A 164 -3.43 -18.94 11.64
N CYS A 165 -2.43 -18.61 10.83
CA CYS A 165 -1.36 -19.51 10.43
C CYS A 165 0.00 -18.81 10.49
N LYS A 166 1.08 -19.60 10.39
CA LYS A 166 2.41 -19.05 10.24
C LYS A 166 2.55 -18.39 8.86
N LYS A 167 3.23 -17.26 8.84
CA LYS A 167 3.62 -16.57 7.59
C LYS A 167 4.46 -17.50 6.72
N HIS A 168 4.28 -17.39 5.41
CA HIS A 168 5.11 -18.10 4.45
C HIS A 168 6.59 -17.68 4.60
N PRO A 169 7.58 -18.58 4.44
CA PRO A 169 9.00 -18.25 4.57
C PRO A 169 9.45 -17.06 3.70
N ASP A 170 8.86 -16.92 2.51
CA ASP A 170 9.14 -15.78 1.62
C ASP A 170 8.81 -14.43 2.25
N VAL A 171 7.79 -14.33 3.11
CA VAL A 171 7.47 -13.07 3.80
C VAL A 171 8.66 -12.59 4.64
N PHE A 172 9.38 -13.51 5.29
CA PHE A 172 10.58 -13.18 6.06
C PHE A 172 11.79 -12.92 5.16
N LYS A 173 12.01 -13.76 4.14
CA LYS A 173 13.15 -13.66 3.22
C LYS A 173 13.13 -12.36 2.41
N PHE A 174 11.96 -11.92 1.97
CA PHE A 174 11.80 -10.69 1.21
C PHE A 174 11.53 -9.49 2.14
N GLY A 175 11.00 -9.72 3.33
CA GLY A 175 10.85 -8.69 4.37
C GLY A 175 12.16 -8.12 4.90
N SER A 176 13.28 -8.85 4.83
CA SER A 176 14.60 -8.28 5.13
C SER A 176 15.15 -7.37 4.03
N ARG A 177 14.47 -7.28 2.87
CA ARG A 177 14.87 -6.47 1.71
C ARG A 177 14.10 -5.16 1.60
N VAL A 178 13.16 -4.90 2.50
CA VAL A 178 12.52 -3.58 2.61
C VAL A 178 13.31 -2.75 3.62
N SER A 179 13.67 -1.54 3.23
CA SER A 179 14.34 -0.60 4.13
C SER A 179 13.41 -0.28 5.29
N MET A 180 13.94 -0.25 6.52
CA MET A 180 13.25 0.12 7.76
C MET A 180 14.04 1.18 8.54
N ALA A 181 15.14 1.69 7.97
CA ALA A 181 16.10 2.54 8.64
C ALA A 181 15.48 3.84 9.17
N ASP A 182 14.49 4.38 8.45
CA ASP A 182 13.72 5.55 8.85
C ASP A 182 12.94 5.34 10.16
N LEU A 183 12.40 4.13 10.36
CA LEU A 183 11.65 3.77 11.56
C LEU A 183 12.56 3.29 12.69
N GLU A 184 13.66 2.60 12.38
CA GLU A 184 14.69 2.21 13.35
C GLU A 184 15.37 3.42 13.99
N GLY A 185 15.59 4.47 13.20
CA GLY A 185 16.16 5.75 13.66
C GLY A 185 15.19 6.61 14.48
N ASP A 186 13.88 6.33 14.45
CA ASP A 186 12.89 7.11 15.19
C ASP A 186 12.69 6.57 16.62
N LYS A 187 13.20 7.33 17.60
CA LYS A 187 13.12 6.98 19.02
C LYS A 187 11.70 6.77 19.55
N TYR A 188 10.68 7.46 19.01
CA TYR A 188 9.30 7.33 19.47
C TYR A 188 8.66 6.07 18.92
N VAL A 189 8.91 5.75 17.64
CA VAL A 189 8.48 4.49 17.02
C VAL A 189 9.11 3.32 17.76
N MET A 190 10.42 3.37 18.01
CA MET A 190 11.11 2.29 18.71
C MET A 190 10.73 2.17 20.19
N PHE A 191 10.35 3.26 20.85
CA PHE A 191 9.75 3.21 22.19
C PHE A 191 8.40 2.48 22.15
N GLN A 192 7.52 2.84 21.21
CA GLN A 192 6.23 2.19 21.02
C GLN A 192 6.39 0.70 20.72
N HIS A 193 7.35 0.33 19.86
CA HIS A 193 7.63 -1.06 19.52
C HIS A 193 8.11 -1.88 20.74
N ARG A 194 9.11 -1.38 21.49
CA ARG A 194 9.66 -2.08 22.67
C ARG A 194 8.64 -2.27 23.80
N HIS A 195 7.72 -1.32 23.94
CA HIS A 195 6.71 -1.32 25.00
C HIS A 195 5.30 -1.56 24.45
N PHE A 196 5.18 -2.16 23.26
CA PHE A 196 3.91 -2.21 22.54
C PHE A 196 2.81 -2.89 23.35
N ILE A 197 3.08 -4.09 23.89
CA ILE A 197 2.09 -4.88 24.64
C ILE A 197 1.48 -4.10 25.82
N PRO A 198 2.25 -3.54 26.77
CA PRO A 198 1.65 -2.78 27.87
C PRO A 198 0.95 -1.49 27.38
N ILE A 199 1.54 -0.74 26.45
CA ILE A 199 0.93 0.48 25.91
C ILE A 199 -0.43 0.16 25.26
N MET A 200 -0.46 -0.87 24.42
CA MET A 200 -1.64 -1.32 23.70
C MET A 200 -2.73 -1.85 24.64
N LEU A 201 -2.40 -2.63 25.67
CA LEU A 201 -3.39 -3.10 26.65
C LEU A 201 -4.02 -1.92 27.39
N VAL A 202 -3.20 -0.95 27.80
CA VAL A 202 -3.70 0.24 28.51
C VAL A 202 -4.54 1.12 27.59
N ALA A 203 -4.05 1.43 26.39
CA ALA A 203 -4.72 2.31 25.44
C ALA A 203 -5.97 1.69 24.81
N SER A 204 -5.94 0.40 24.44
CA SER A 204 -7.02 -0.25 23.70
C SER A 204 -8.10 -0.84 24.60
N LEU A 205 -7.76 -1.23 25.83
CA LEU A 205 -8.68 -1.90 26.76
C LEU A 205 -8.87 -1.14 28.08
N VAL A 206 -7.80 -0.86 28.84
CA VAL A 206 -7.97 -0.31 30.21
C VAL A 206 -8.63 1.07 30.17
N ILE A 207 -8.00 2.06 29.54
CA ILE A 207 -8.51 3.43 29.47
C ILE A 207 -9.95 3.49 28.94
N PRO A 208 -10.25 2.95 27.75
CA PRO A 208 -11.59 3.11 27.18
C PRO A 208 -12.67 2.32 27.90
N VAL A 209 -12.34 1.24 28.61
CA VAL A 209 -13.35 0.50 29.38
C VAL A 209 -13.70 1.22 30.67
N PHE A 210 -12.73 1.85 31.34
CA PHE A 210 -12.97 2.53 32.61
C PHE A 210 -13.58 3.93 32.46
N ILE A 211 -13.35 4.64 31.34
CA ILE A 211 -13.96 5.96 31.10
C ILE A 211 -15.50 5.92 31.23
N PRO A 212 -16.23 5.05 30.52
CA PRO A 212 -17.69 4.96 30.65
C PRO A 212 -18.17 4.60 32.06
N CYS A 213 -17.44 3.72 32.72
CA CYS A 213 -17.75 3.31 34.09
C CYS A 213 -17.64 4.48 35.06
N TYR A 214 -16.61 5.32 34.90
CA TYR A 214 -16.32 6.42 35.82
C TYR A 214 -17.17 7.67 35.55
N PHE A 215 -17.29 8.08 34.28
CA PHE A 215 -17.87 9.40 33.95
C PHE A 215 -19.40 9.39 33.84
N TRP A 216 -20.02 8.27 33.46
CA TRP A 216 -21.47 8.19 33.33
C TRP A 216 -22.06 6.89 33.89
N ASN A 217 -21.34 6.22 34.80
CA ASN A 217 -21.79 5.04 35.53
C ASN A 217 -22.29 3.92 34.60
N GLU A 218 -21.59 3.65 33.50
CA GLU A 218 -21.85 2.46 32.70
C GLU A 218 -21.46 1.18 33.45
N SER A 219 -22.17 0.08 33.23
CA SER A 219 -21.75 -1.21 33.78
C SER A 219 -20.39 -1.62 33.22
N PHE A 220 -19.51 -2.16 34.07
CA PHE A 220 -18.20 -2.66 33.64
C PHE A 220 -18.32 -3.66 32.47
N TRP A 221 -19.28 -4.59 32.55
CA TRP A 221 -19.47 -5.59 31.50
C TRP A 221 -19.99 -4.99 30.19
N ALA A 222 -20.91 -4.02 30.27
CA ALA A 222 -21.40 -3.32 29.10
C ALA A 222 -20.27 -2.53 28.41
N SER A 223 -19.45 -1.83 29.19
CA SER A 223 -18.29 -1.09 28.70
C SER A 223 -17.21 -2.01 28.12
N PHE A 224 -16.83 -3.07 28.85
CA PHE A 224 -15.83 -4.04 28.42
C PHE A 224 -16.21 -4.72 27.12
N LEU A 225 -17.43 -5.27 27.05
CA LEU A 225 -17.90 -5.98 25.86
C LEU A 225 -18.08 -5.04 24.67
N PHE A 226 -18.64 -3.84 24.87
CA PHE A 226 -18.93 -2.95 23.75
C PHE A 226 -17.71 -2.12 23.32
N VAL A 227 -17.12 -1.36 24.24
CA VAL A 227 -16.01 -0.44 23.96
C VAL A 227 -14.68 -1.17 23.84
N GLY A 228 -14.47 -2.23 24.64
CA GLY A 228 -13.27 -3.06 24.58
C GLY A 228 -13.30 -4.05 23.41
N ILE A 229 -14.32 -4.90 23.34
CA ILE A 229 -14.34 -6.05 22.41
C ILE A 229 -15.02 -5.74 21.08
N VAL A 230 -16.29 -5.30 21.07
CA VAL A 230 -17.05 -5.07 19.84
C VAL A 230 -16.40 -4.00 18.98
N ARG A 231 -16.02 -2.87 19.57
CA ARG A 231 -15.25 -1.81 18.88
C ARG A 231 -14.00 -2.40 18.21
N TYR A 232 -13.21 -3.17 18.95
CA TYR A 232 -11.96 -3.75 18.44
C TYR A 232 -12.21 -4.69 17.25
N ILE A 233 -13.09 -5.68 17.40
CA ILE A 233 -13.42 -6.63 16.33
C ILE A 233 -13.99 -5.92 15.10
N PHE A 234 -14.86 -4.94 15.30
CA PHE A 234 -15.42 -4.17 14.19
C PHE A 234 -14.33 -3.38 13.44
N THR A 235 -13.42 -2.73 14.15
CA THR A 235 -12.28 -2.02 13.53
C THR A 235 -11.31 -2.95 12.80
N LEU A 236 -11.12 -4.18 13.30
CA LEU A 236 -10.34 -5.21 12.60
C LEU A 236 -10.98 -5.60 11.29
N HIS A 237 -12.27 -5.94 11.28
CA HIS A 237 -12.96 -6.32 10.04
C HIS A 237 -12.97 -5.20 9.00
N ILE A 238 -13.14 -3.94 9.42
CA ILE A 238 -13.01 -2.79 8.53
C ILE A 238 -11.61 -2.75 7.88
N THR A 239 -10.55 -2.93 8.68
CA THR A 239 -9.18 -2.93 8.16
C THR A 239 -8.96 -4.11 7.22
N TRP A 240 -9.43 -5.29 7.58
CA TRP A 240 -9.28 -6.52 6.81
C TRP A 240 -10.08 -6.52 5.50
N LEU A 241 -11.14 -5.72 5.38
CA LEU A 241 -11.84 -5.50 4.11
C LEU A 241 -10.93 -4.82 3.08
N ILE A 242 -9.93 -4.04 3.50
CA ILE A 242 -8.96 -3.43 2.58
C ILE A 242 -8.16 -4.57 1.92
N ASN A 243 -7.60 -5.47 2.73
CA ASN A 243 -6.80 -6.61 2.23
C ASN A 243 -7.61 -7.61 1.40
N SER A 244 -8.91 -7.78 1.69
CA SER A 244 -9.74 -8.76 1.01
C SER A 244 -10.65 -8.16 -0.06
N ALA A 245 -11.62 -7.34 0.34
CA ALA A 245 -12.60 -6.79 -0.59
C ALA A 245 -11.97 -5.81 -1.56
N ALA A 246 -11.05 -4.94 -1.13
CA ALA A 246 -10.41 -3.97 -2.02
C ALA A 246 -9.40 -4.62 -3.00
N HIS A 247 -9.00 -5.88 -2.79
CA HIS A 247 -8.24 -6.67 -3.77
C HIS A 247 -9.10 -7.58 -4.66
N THR A 248 -10.41 -7.67 -4.40
CA THR A 248 -11.30 -8.62 -5.08
C THR A 248 -12.43 -7.93 -5.85
N TYR A 249 -12.98 -6.85 -5.31
CA TYR A 249 -14.21 -6.22 -5.80
C TYR A 249 -14.06 -4.70 -5.93
N GLY A 250 -14.21 -4.20 -7.16
CA GLY A 250 -14.17 -2.78 -7.43
C GLY A 250 -13.76 -2.46 -8.86
N MET A 251 -13.50 -1.19 -9.10
CA MET A 251 -13.01 -0.69 -10.39
C MET A 251 -11.49 -0.60 -10.37
N LYS A 252 -10.85 -0.60 -11.55
CA LYS A 252 -9.39 -0.43 -11.69
C LYS A 252 -9.06 0.73 -12.63
N PRO A 253 -9.45 1.97 -12.26
CA PRO A 253 -9.35 3.13 -13.13
C PRO A 253 -7.91 3.50 -13.52
N TYR A 254 -6.90 3.12 -12.74
CA TYR A 254 -5.51 3.53 -12.93
C TYR A 254 -4.62 2.39 -13.45
N ASP A 255 -4.81 1.17 -12.97
CA ASP A 255 -4.10 -0.01 -13.49
C ASP A 255 -4.95 -1.29 -13.36
N LYS A 256 -5.36 -1.83 -14.51
CA LYS A 256 -6.16 -3.07 -14.60
C LYS A 256 -5.34 -4.35 -14.34
N ASN A 257 -4.01 -4.27 -14.38
CA ASN A 257 -3.11 -5.43 -14.33
C ASN A 257 -2.71 -5.83 -12.89
N ILE A 258 -3.14 -5.08 -11.88
CA ILE A 258 -2.92 -5.37 -10.46
C ILE A 258 -4.23 -5.82 -9.81
N SER A 259 -4.20 -6.57 -8.70
CA SER A 259 -5.42 -6.97 -7.97
C SER A 259 -6.17 -5.83 -7.25
N PRO A 260 -5.51 -4.82 -6.65
CA PRO A 260 -6.17 -3.71 -5.97
C PRO A 260 -7.21 -3.00 -6.83
N SER A 261 -8.32 -2.62 -6.20
CA SER A 261 -9.51 -2.07 -6.82
C SER A 261 -10.12 -0.97 -5.94
N ASP A 262 -10.71 0.02 -6.60
CA ASP A 262 -11.40 1.11 -5.94
C ASP A 262 -12.82 0.70 -5.58
N SER A 263 -13.20 0.92 -4.32
CA SER A 263 -14.50 0.58 -3.76
C SER A 263 -15.04 1.70 -2.87
N TYR A 264 -16.19 2.27 -3.25
CA TYR A 264 -16.88 3.28 -2.46
C TYR A 264 -17.30 2.77 -1.08
N LEU A 265 -17.73 1.50 -1.00
CA LEU A 265 -18.13 0.88 0.27
C LEU A 265 -16.94 0.78 1.23
N VAL A 266 -15.79 0.32 0.74
CA VAL A 266 -14.56 0.27 1.54
C VAL A 266 -14.10 1.69 1.89
N GLY A 267 -14.20 2.64 0.96
CA GLY A 267 -13.84 4.05 1.22
C GLY A 267 -14.64 4.65 2.37
N PHE A 268 -15.95 4.41 2.38
CA PHE A 268 -16.83 4.83 3.48
C PHE A 268 -16.47 4.15 4.81
N LEU A 269 -16.38 2.81 4.83
CA LEU A 269 -16.17 2.05 6.06
C LEU A 269 -14.76 2.26 6.63
N ALA A 270 -13.74 2.30 5.78
CA ALA A 270 -12.34 2.45 6.13
C ALA A 270 -11.85 3.90 6.06
N ILE A 271 -12.76 4.87 6.20
CA ILE A 271 -12.49 6.31 6.40
C ILE A 271 -11.47 6.94 5.44
N GLY A 272 -11.35 6.40 4.22
CA GLY A 272 -10.41 6.88 3.23
C GLY A 272 -9.59 5.85 2.49
N GLU A 273 -9.59 4.58 2.91
CA GLU A 273 -8.67 3.57 2.34
C GLU A 273 -9.30 2.71 1.21
N GLY A 274 -10.41 3.17 0.64
CA GLY A 274 -11.15 2.43 -0.39
C GLY A 274 -10.65 2.60 -1.82
N TRP A 275 -9.83 3.62 -2.11
CA TRP A 275 -9.26 3.83 -3.45
C TRP A 275 -7.96 3.04 -3.59
N HIS A 276 -8.10 1.72 -3.46
CA HIS A 276 -6.95 0.83 -3.34
C HIS A 276 -6.21 0.65 -4.67
N ASN A 277 -6.89 0.78 -5.82
CA ASN A 277 -6.22 0.82 -7.12
C ASN A 277 -5.37 2.09 -7.24
N TYR A 278 -5.92 3.25 -6.89
CA TYR A 278 -5.14 4.50 -6.85
C TYR A 278 -3.94 4.37 -5.94
N HIS A 279 -4.16 3.90 -4.71
CA HIS A 279 -3.14 3.83 -3.69
C HIS A 279 -1.97 2.91 -4.08
N HIS A 280 -2.25 1.73 -4.65
CA HIS A 280 -1.18 0.84 -5.10
C HIS A 280 -0.43 1.34 -6.33
N VAL A 281 -1.05 2.21 -7.13
CA VAL A 281 -0.39 2.88 -8.27
C VAL A 281 0.43 4.09 -7.80
N PHE A 282 -0.06 4.84 -6.81
CA PHE A 282 0.54 6.06 -6.29
C PHE A 282 0.69 6.03 -4.76
N PRO A 283 1.59 5.20 -4.24
CA PRO A 283 1.65 4.91 -2.82
C PRO A 283 2.22 6.03 -1.96
N TYR A 284 2.92 6.97 -2.58
CA TYR A 284 3.46 8.15 -1.92
C TYR A 284 2.44 9.29 -1.78
N ASP A 285 1.25 9.19 -2.38
CA ASP A 285 0.24 10.23 -2.26
C ASP A 285 -0.41 10.21 -0.86
N TYR A 286 -0.29 11.31 -0.11
CA TYR A 286 -0.81 11.41 1.25
C TYR A 286 -2.34 11.27 1.33
N LYS A 287 -3.06 11.51 0.23
CA LYS A 287 -4.51 11.40 0.18
C LYS A 287 -4.97 9.97 -0.04
N THR A 288 -4.11 9.11 -0.59
CA THR A 288 -4.44 7.74 -1.04
C THR A 288 -5.62 7.69 -2.03
N SER A 289 -5.98 8.82 -2.64
CA SER A 289 -7.12 8.94 -3.58
C SER A 289 -6.97 10.17 -4.47
N GLU A 290 -7.52 10.13 -5.70
CA GLU A 290 -7.62 11.31 -6.58
C GLU A 290 -8.66 12.34 -6.11
N LEU A 291 -9.58 11.96 -5.20
CA LEU A 291 -10.74 12.79 -4.88
C LEU A 291 -10.39 14.22 -4.45
N ALA A 292 -11.09 15.18 -5.06
CA ALA A 292 -10.93 16.60 -4.78
C ALA A 292 -11.57 17.04 -3.45
N PHE A 293 -12.47 16.22 -2.87
CA PHE A 293 -13.22 16.51 -1.66
C PHE A 293 -13.06 15.39 -0.63
N TYR A 294 -13.32 15.69 0.64
CA TYR A 294 -13.26 14.74 1.76
C TYR A 294 -14.36 13.68 1.77
N SER A 295 -15.26 13.68 0.78
CA SER A 295 -16.31 12.68 0.66
C SER A 295 -15.67 11.28 0.63
N PHE A 296 -15.96 10.48 1.66
CA PHE A 296 -15.38 9.15 1.89
C PHE A 296 -13.90 9.11 2.28
N ASN A 297 -13.22 10.25 2.48
CA ASN A 297 -11.81 10.31 2.87
C ASN A 297 -11.59 11.24 4.07
N LEU A 298 -12.11 10.81 5.21
CA LEU A 298 -12.00 11.55 6.47
C LEU A 298 -10.54 11.62 6.95
N THR A 299 -9.72 10.63 6.61
CA THR A 299 -8.29 10.62 6.94
C THR A 299 -7.55 11.79 6.28
N THR A 300 -7.82 12.08 5.00
CA THR A 300 -7.24 13.25 4.33
C THR A 300 -7.70 14.55 5.00
N ALA A 301 -8.98 14.65 5.38
CA ALA A 301 -9.50 15.82 6.11
C ALA A 301 -8.77 16.04 7.44
N PHE A 302 -8.51 14.96 8.18
CA PHE A 302 -7.74 15.00 9.42
C PHE A 302 -6.30 15.49 9.17
N ILE A 303 -5.61 14.95 8.17
CA ILE A 303 -4.24 15.36 7.83
C ILE A 303 -4.21 16.83 7.40
N ASP A 304 -5.16 17.27 6.59
CA ASP A 304 -5.25 18.66 6.13
C ASP A 304 -5.50 19.64 7.27
N PHE A 305 -6.38 19.29 8.23
CA PHE A 305 -6.60 20.05 9.45
C PHE A 305 -5.32 20.13 10.29
N MET A 306 -4.64 19.01 10.49
CA MET A 306 -3.37 18.98 11.20
C MET A 306 -2.30 19.83 10.50
N ALA A 307 -2.30 19.85 9.18
CA ALA A 307 -1.39 20.69 8.42
C ALA A 307 -1.79 22.17 8.44
N TRP A 308 -3.08 22.48 8.59
CA TRP A 308 -3.56 23.85 8.76
C TRP A 308 -3.11 24.45 10.10
N ILE A 309 -3.09 23.66 11.17
CA ILE A 309 -2.54 24.08 12.48
C ILE A 309 -1.01 23.93 12.59
N GLY A 310 -0.32 23.58 11.49
CA GLY A 310 1.15 23.46 11.44
C GLY A 310 1.73 22.19 12.08
N TRP A 311 0.93 21.16 12.32
CA TRP A 311 1.37 19.89 12.91
C TRP A 311 1.78 18.83 11.87
N ALA A 312 1.26 18.96 10.65
CA ALA A 312 1.67 18.18 9.48
C ALA A 312 2.18 19.11 8.36
N TYR A 313 3.15 18.64 7.60
CA TYR A 313 3.81 19.41 6.54
C TYR A 313 4.43 18.49 5.50
N ASN A 314 4.92 19.05 4.39
CA ASN A 314 5.48 18.31 3.26
C ASN A 314 4.53 17.21 2.72
N LEU A 315 3.25 17.55 2.52
CA LEU A 315 2.24 16.61 2.04
C LEU A 315 2.51 16.28 0.55
N LYS A 316 2.92 15.05 0.23
CA LYS A 316 3.24 14.60 -1.13
C LYS A 316 1.96 14.22 -1.88
N THR A 317 1.69 14.83 -3.03
CA THR A 317 0.55 14.48 -3.89
C THR A 317 0.94 14.37 -5.37
N VAL A 318 0.22 13.53 -6.10
CA VAL A 318 0.47 13.24 -7.52
C VAL A 318 -0.07 14.36 -8.40
N SER A 319 0.66 14.72 -9.45
CA SER A 319 0.18 15.67 -10.46
C SER A 319 -1.00 15.12 -11.28
N ALA A 320 -1.92 15.99 -11.68
CA ALA A 320 -3.04 15.62 -12.55
C ALA A 320 -2.57 15.01 -13.89
N ASP A 321 -1.43 15.47 -14.42
CA ASP A 321 -0.86 14.95 -15.66
C ASP A 321 -0.36 13.51 -15.51
N MET A 322 0.26 13.17 -14.38
CA MET A 322 0.69 11.81 -14.08
C MET A 322 -0.52 10.87 -13.94
N ILE A 323 -1.55 11.31 -13.22
CA ILE A 323 -2.82 10.56 -13.08
C ILE A 323 -3.44 10.31 -14.47
N ARG A 324 -3.54 11.34 -15.31
CA ARG A 324 -4.05 11.24 -16.68
C ARG A 324 -3.26 10.24 -17.50
N LYS A 325 -1.93 10.38 -17.57
CA LYS A 325 -1.05 9.48 -18.32
C LYS A 325 -1.22 8.03 -17.87
N ARG A 326 -1.25 7.78 -16.56
CA ARG A 326 -1.40 6.42 -16.01
C ARG A 326 -2.76 5.82 -16.31
N ALA A 327 -3.85 6.55 -16.06
CA ALA A 327 -5.21 6.09 -16.36
C ALA A 327 -5.41 5.79 -17.86
N CYS A 328 -4.83 6.59 -18.77
CA CYS A 328 -4.90 6.32 -20.21
C CYS A 328 -4.10 5.08 -20.63
N ARG A 329 -2.94 4.86 -20.01
CA ARG A 329 -2.01 3.76 -20.34
C ARG A 329 -2.48 2.41 -19.83
N THR A 330 -2.88 2.33 -18.55
CA THR A 330 -3.13 1.05 -17.87
C THR A 330 -4.51 0.92 -17.25
N GLY A 331 -5.34 1.97 -17.27
CA GLY A 331 -6.68 1.93 -16.68
C GLY A 331 -7.63 0.94 -17.38
N ASP A 332 -8.64 0.48 -16.65
CA ASP A 332 -9.70 -0.42 -17.14
C ASP A 332 -10.77 0.26 -18.01
N GLY A 333 -10.67 1.58 -18.21
CA GLY A 333 -11.66 2.38 -18.96
C GLY A 333 -12.77 3.01 -18.10
N SER A 334 -12.81 2.74 -16.79
CA SER A 334 -13.77 3.37 -15.87
C SER A 334 -13.46 4.84 -15.60
N HIS A 335 -12.18 5.25 -15.70
CA HIS A 335 -11.74 6.62 -15.49
C HIS A 335 -12.11 7.57 -16.63
N LYS A 336 -12.40 8.85 -16.31
CA LYS A 336 -12.75 9.88 -17.32
C LYS A 336 -11.66 10.06 -18.39
N TYR A 337 -10.40 10.08 -17.97
CA TYR A 337 -9.25 10.24 -18.88
C TYR A 337 -9.12 9.07 -19.86
N SER A 338 -9.42 7.84 -19.40
CA SER A 338 -9.39 6.66 -20.27
C SER A 338 -10.49 6.69 -21.35
N LYS A 339 -11.59 7.41 -21.10
CA LYS A 339 -12.69 7.64 -22.06
C LYS A 339 -12.39 8.76 -23.04
N GLU A 340 -11.65 9.78 -22.61
CA GLU A 340 -11.25 10.93 -23.43
C GLU A 340 -10.05 10.65 -24.34
N ALA A 341 -9.23 9.63 -24.02
CA ALA A 341 -8.10 9.22 -24.85
C ALA A 341 -8.58 8.63 -26.19
N GLY A 342 -8.44 9.41 -27.26
CA GLY A 342 -8.62 8.94 -28.63
C GLY A 342 -7.60 7.85 -29.02
N LYS A 343 -7.82 7.17 -30.15
CA LYS A 343 -6.86 6.16 -30.68
C LYS A 343 -5.45 6.73 -30.86
N SER A 344 -5.34 8.01 -31.25
CA SER A 344 -4.06 8.71 -31.42
C SER A 344 -3.32 8.95 -30.10
N ASP A 345 -4.03 9.30 -29.04
CA ASP A 345 -3.41 9.58 -27.72
C ASP A 345 -2.84 8.29 -27.11
N LYS A 346 -3.53 7.16 -27.33
CA LYS A 346 -3.04 5.85 -26.89
C LYS A 346 -1.78 5.44 -27.65
N GLN A 347 -1.77 5.62 -28.98
CA GLN A 347 -0.59 5.33 -29.81
C GLN A 347 0.61 6.22 -29.46
N LEU A 348 0.40 7.52 -29.24
CA LEU A 348 1.47 8.43 -28.83
C LEU A 348 2.03 8.10 -27.45
N ILE A 349 1.18 7.67 -26.51
CA ILE A 349 1.62 7.22 -25.18
C ILE A 349 2.38 5.89 -25.30
N GLU A 350 1.91 4.96 -26.12
CA GLU A 350 2.59 3.68 -26.39
C GLU A 350 3.96 3.90 -27.05
N GLU A 351 4.06 4.77 -28.07
CA GLU A 351 5.31 5.14 -28.73
C GLU A 351 6.29 5.84 -27.77
N PHE A 352 5.80 6.76 -26.94
CA PHE A 352 6.62 7.45 -25.93
C PHE A 352 7.15 6.48 -24.85
N VAL A 353 6.33 5.51 -24.44
CA VAL A 353 6.73 4.47 -23.47
C VAL A 353 7.75 3.53 -24.09
N LEU A 354 7.52 3.09 -25.34
CA LEU A 354 8.47 2.26 -26.07
C LEU A 354 9.82 2.98 -26.20
N GLN A 355 9.84 4.25 -26.60
CA GLN A 355 11.07 5.05 -26.69
C GLN A 355 11.81 5.18 -25.36
N LYS A 356 11.11 5.28 -24.22
CA LYS A 356 11.73 5.36 -22.90
C LYS A 356 12.10 4.01 -22.28
N SER A 357 11.64 2.91 -22.87
CA SER A 357 11.96 1.55 -22.42
C SER A 357 13.19 0.96 -23.11
N VAL A 358 13.86 1.72 -23.98
CA VAL A 358 15.08 1.33 -24.70
C VAL A 358 16.18 2.37 -24.45
N ASP A 359 17.40 1.92 -24.19
CA ASP A 359 18.56 2.81 -24.03
C ASP A 359 19.08 3.33 -25.39
N GLU A 360 20.08 4.21 -25.36
CA GLU A 360 20.71 4.79 -26.56
C GLU A 360 21.32 3.74 -27.51
N ASN A 361 21.49 2.50 -27.03
CA ASN A 361 22.02 1.37 -27.79
C ASN A 361 20.93 0.38 -28.25
N GLY A 362 19.65 0.69 -28.02
CA GLY A 362 18.53 -0.17 -28.41
C GLY A 362 18.33 -1.39 -27.53
N ASN A 363 18.94 -1.44 -26.34
CA ASN A 363 18.67 -2.49 -25.36
C ASN A 363 17.46 -2.11 -24.50
N MET A 364 16.59 -3.07 -24.24
CA MET A 364 15.48 -2.91 -23.28
C MET A 364 16.04 -2.50 -21.92
N ILE A 365 15.66 -1.33 -21.42
CA ILE A 365 15.95 -0.91 -20.05
C ILE A 365 15.13 -1.82 -19.15
N GLN A 366 15.78 -2.84 -18.61
CA GLN A 366 15.21 -3.75 -17.62
C GLN A 366 15.02 -2.99 -16.30
N GLY A 367 14.00 -2.14 -16.25
CA GLY A 367 13.76 -1.21 -15.15
C GLY A 367 12.53 -0.30 -15.27
N SER A 368 11.94 -0.09 -16.45
CA SER A 368 10.82 0.87 -16.60
C SER A 368 9.44 0.32 -16.22
N ASP A 369 9.30 -0.99 -16.04
CA ASP A 369 8.03 -1.64 -15.68
C ASP A 369 8.02 -2.20 -14.24
N GLY A 370 9.07 -1.92 -13.47
CA GLY A 370 9.16 -2.24 -12.05
C GLY A 370 8.69 -1.07 -11.20
N LEU A 371 7.44 -1.09 -10.73
CA LEU A 371 6.95 -0.18 -9.68
C LEU A 371 7.91 -0.19 -8.48
N ILE A 372 8.56 0.96 -8.18
CA ILE A 372 9.38 1.13 -6.96
C ILE A 372 9.04 2.42 -6.19
N TRP A 373 7.98 2.30 -5.39
CA TRP A 373 7.77 2.61 -3.96
C TRP A 373 8.60 3.64 -3.16
N GLY A 374 7.92 4.76 -2.83
CA GLY A 374 7.79 5.56 -1.59
C GLY A 374 8.71 5.53 -0.35
N TYR A 375 9.85 4.84 -0.31
CA TYR A 375 10.65 4.73 0.92
C TYR A 375 12.01 5.40 0.84
N GLU A 376 12.61 5.40 -0.35
CA GLU A 376 13.84 6.11 -0.67
C GLU A 376 13.60 6.78 -2.02
N ASP A 377 13.68 8.12 -2.07
CA ASP A 377 13.46 8.88 -3.31
C ASP A 377 14.48 8.43 -4.40
N GLU A 378 15.60 7.81 -4.04
CA GLU A 378 16.65 7.31 -4.93
C GLU A 378 16.19 6.27 -5.96
N LEU A 379 15.09 5.55 -5.69
CA LEU A 379 14.55 4.54 -6.61
C LEU A 379 13.48 5.09 -7.56
N MET A 380 13.10 6.36 -7.41
CA MET A 380 12.20 7.03 -8.35
C MET A 380 12.95 7.48 -9.60
N THR A 381 12.33 7.28 -10.77
CA THR A 381 12.82 7.93 -11.99
C THR A 381 12.78 9.45 -11.80
N GLU A 382 13.72 10.18 -12.40
CA GLU A 382 13.74 11.65 -12.31
C GLU A 382 12.44 12.27 -12.85
N ASP A 383 11.81 11.64 -13.85
CA ASP A 383 10.51 12.07 -14.37
C ASP A 383 9.39 11.94 -13.34
N ASP A 384 9.36 10.86 -12.56
CA ASP A 384 8.37 10.65 -11.51
C ASP A 384 8.59 11.62 -10.35
N LYS A 385 9.86 11.88 -9.98
CA LYS A 385 10.21 12.88 -8.95
C LYS A 385 9.69 14.25 -9.33
N ASN A 386 9.87 14.63 -10.59
CA ASN A 386 9.38 15.90 -11.14
C ASN A 386 7.85 16.01 -11.13
N CYS A 387 7.13 14.90 -11.01
CA CYS A 387 5.67 14.87 -10.95
C CYS A 387 5.10 14.92 -9.52
N ILE A 388 5.93 14.78 -8.48
CA ILE A 388 5.50 14.93 -7.10
C ILE A 388 5.31 16.42 -6.78
N LYS A 389 4.12 16.77 -6.30
CA LYS A 389 3.84 18.07 -5.71
C LYS A 389 3.91 17.96 -4.19
N VAL A 390 4.81 18.72 -3.58
CA VAL A 390 4.89 18.83 -2.12
C VAL A 390 4.13 20.07 -1.68
N LEU A 391 3.04 19.87 -0.95
CA LEU A 391 2.23 20.96 -0.39
C LEU A 391 2.69 21.30 1.04
N LYS A 392 2.50 22.56 1.44
CA LYS A 392 2.82 23.07 2.79
C LYS A 392 4.26 22.72 3.19
N GLN A 393 5.23 23.16 2.37
CA GLN A 393 6.64 23.04 2.71
C GLN A 393 6.94 23.86 3.97
N HIS A 394 7.57 23.23 4.96
CA HIS A 394 8.05 23.96 6.13
C HIS A 394 9.28 24.77 5.73
N ALA A 395 9.31 26.07 6.02
CA ALA A 395 10.54 26.84 5.94
C ALA A 395 11.40 26.40 7.13
N ASP A 396 12.58 25.84 6.86
CA ASP A 396 13.51 25.37 7.89
C ASP A 396 13.91 26.48 8.89
#